data_AF-A0ABD0Y5R1-F1
#
_entry.id   AF-A0ABD0Y5R1-F1
#
_cell.length_a   1.000
_cell.length_b   1.000
_cell.length_c   1.000
_cell.angle_alpha   90.00
_cell.angle_beta   90.00
_cell.angle_gamma   90.00
#
_symmetry.space_group_name_H-M   'P 1'
#
loop_
_entity.id
_entity.type
_entity.pdbx_description
1 polymer ?
#
loop_
_entity_poly.entity_id
_entity_poly.type
_entity_poly.pdbx_seq_one_letter_code
_entity_poly.pdbx_strand_id
1 'polypeptide(L)'
;VQGAHFSQDTVNLPGFAKFFFESASEERQHAIKIIEYLLMRLELTDDFSSLISDPKPLAVSWSDGLDALRSALKLEVDVTKMIRNIIAVCEREIPESKRDQVHLSNYLSGDFLTEQYEGQRDLAGKISTLAKMNNSHGSLGQFLFDKKLLFGEV
;
A
#
# COMPACT_ATOMS: atom_id res chain seq x y z
N VAL A 1 5.03 10.37 1.33
CA VAL A 1 6.43 10.81 1.60
C VAL A 1 7.40 10.35 0.52
N GLN A 2 7.36 9.08 0.08
CA GLN A 2 8.17 8.60 -1.04
C GLN A 2 8.05 9.47 -2.31
N GLY A 3 6.82 9.81 -2.74
CA GLY A 3 6.60 10.68 -3.90
C GLY A 3 7.32 12.04 -3.81
N ALA A 4 7.31 12.66 -2.63
CA ALA A 4 8.00 13.91 -2.37
C ALA A 4 9.53 13.75 -2.39
N HIS A 5 10.07 12.66 -1.84
CA HIS A 5 11.51 12.37 -1.89
C HIS A 5 12.01 12.26 -3.34
N PHE A 6 11.31 11.52 -4.21
CA PHE A 6 11.72 11.36 -5.62
C PHE A 6 11.51 12.61 -6.49
N SER A 7 10.74 13.58 -5.99
CA SER A 7 10.52 14.88 -6.63
C SER A 7 11.59 15.92 -6.28
N GLN A 8 12.49 15.63 -5.32
CA GLN A 8 13.60 16.52 -4.98
C GLN A 8 14.52 16.68 -6.19
N ASP A 9 15.04 17.88 -6.42
CA ASP A 9 15.95 18.20 -7.52
C ASP A 9 17.24 17.35 -7.51
N THR A 10 17.72 16.98 -6.32
CA THR A 10 18.88 16.11 -6.11
C THR A 10 18.63 14.63 -6.42
N VAL A 11 17.37 14.20 -6.53
CA VAL A 11 16.97 12.81 -6.84
C VAL A 11 16.37 12.73 -8.25
N ASN A 12 15.36 13.56 -8.53
CA ASN A 12 14.70 13.80 -9.82
C ASN A 12 14.34 12.53 -10.61
N LEU A 13 13.50 11.67 -10.00
CA LEU A 13 12.95 10.46 -10.61
C LEU A 13 11.42 10.59 -10.72
N PRO A 14 10.91 11.30 -11.75
CA PRO A 14 9.50 11.65 -11.86
C PRO A 14 8.56 10.45 -12.03
N GLY A 15 9.01 9.34 -12.61
CA GLY A 15 8.23 8.11 -12.71
C GLY A 15 8.00 7.47 -11.35
N PHE A 16 9.04 7.36 -10.53
CA PHE A 16 8.89 6.92 -9.13
C PHE A 16 8.04 7.89 -8.31
N ALA A 17 8.25 9.20 -8.50
CA ALA A 17 7.47 10.20 -7.80
C ALA A 17 5.97 10.03 -8.09
N LYS A 18 5.60 9.96 -9.37
CA LYS A 18 4.22 9.73 -9.82
C LYS A 18 3.65 8.44 -9.23
N PHE A 19 4.37 7.32 -9.40
CA PHE A 19 3.95 6.02 -8.87
C PHE A 19 3.61 6.09 -7.37
N PHE A 20 4.50 6.64 -6.54
CA PHE A 20 4.24 6.71 -5.09
C PHE A 20 3.19 7.75 -4.68
N PHE A 21 2.93 8.78 -5.48
CA PHE A 21 1.79 9.68 -5.24
C PHE A 21 0.46 9.00 -5.59
N GLU A 22 0.44 8.20 -6.66
CA GLU A 22 -0.72 7.40 -7.04
C GLU A 22 -1.01 6.32 -5.98
N SER A 23 0.00 5.56 -5.54
CA SER A 23 -0.17 4.59 -4.44
C SER A 23 -0.65 5.25 -3.14
N ALA A 24 -0.14 6.42 -2.79
CA ALA A 24 -0.63 7.15 -1.61
C ALA A 24 -2.10 7.58 -1.74
N SER A 25 -2.55 7.86 -2.97
CA SER A 25 -3.94 8.21 -3.25
C SER A 25 -4.85 6.99 -3.18
N GLU A 26 -4.38 5.84 -3.67
CA GLU A 26 -5.04 4.53 -3.56
C GLU A 26 -5.24 4.11 -2.10
N GLU A 27 -4.18 4.17 -1.28
CA GLU A 27 -4.28 3.86 0.15
C GLU A 27 -5.24 4.78 0.91
N ARG A 28 -5.35 6.05 0.48
CA ARG A 28 -6.38 6.95 1.00
C ARG A 28 -7.78 6.46 0.65
N GLN A 29 -8.00 5.89 -0.55
CA GLN A 29 -9.28 5.28 -0.90
C GLN A 29 -9.55 4.02 -0.08
N HIS A 30 -8.53 3.19 0.20
CA HIS A 30 -8.68 2.05 1.10
C HIS A 30 -9.15 2.47 2.50
N ALA A 31 -8.56 3.53 3.06
CA ALA A 31 -9.01 4.08 4.33
C ALA A 31 -10.49 4.56 4.28
N ILE A 32 -10.89 5.23 3.20
CA ILE A 32 -12.28 5.68 3.01
C ILE A 32 -13.23 4.48 2.91
N LYS A 33 -12.90 3.45 2.11
CA LYS A 33 -13.69 2.21 1.98
C LYS A 33 -13.97 1.58 3.36
N ILE A 34 -12.96 1.52 4.23
CA ILE A 34 -13.11 0.99 5.61
C ILE A 34 -14.06 1.87 6.44
N ILE A 35 -13.90 3.19 6.39
CA ILE A 35 -14.77 4.13 7.11
C ILE A 35 -16.22 3.99 6.64
N GLU A 36 -16.45 3.96 5.32
CA GLU A 36 -17.77 3.78 4.73
C GLU A 36 -18.39 2.44 5.14
N TYR A 37 -17.60 1.37 5.20
CA TYR A 37 -18.06 0.07 5.67
C TYR A 37 -18.51 0.13 7.14
N LEU A 38 -17.75 0.79 8.02
CA LEU A 38 -18.12 0.97 9.43
C LEU A 38 -19.41 1.79 9.57
N LEU A 39 -19.55 2.87 8.80
CA LEU A 39 -20.76 3.69 8.78
C LEU A 39 -21.98 2.92 8.24
N MET A 40 -21.81 2.09 7.21
CA MET A 40 -22.86 1.19 6.71
C MET A 40 -23.38 0.25 7.81
N ARG A 41 -22.51 -0.12 8.75
CA ARG A 41 -22.83 -0.97 9.91
C ARG A 41 -23.39 -0.18 11.10
N LEU A 42 -23.62 1.12 10.94
CA LEU A 42 -24.08 2.06 11.97
C LEU A 42 -23.10 2.21 13.14
N GLU A 43 -21.81 1.95 12.90
CA GLU A 43 -20.73 2.27 13.84
C GLU A 43 -20.27 3.72 13.65
N LEU A 44 -19.36 4.21 14.52
CA LEU A 44 -18.75 5.55 14.45
C LEU A 44 -19.73 6.73 14.63
N THR A 45 -20.86 6.54 15.34
CA THR A 45 -21.86 7.60 15.54
C THR A 45 -21.47 8.65 16.58
N ASP A 46 -20.60 8.29 17.53
CA ASP A 46 -20.37 9.09 18.74
C ASP A 46 -18.96 9.71 18.81
N ASP A 47 -17.94 9.04 18.26
CA ASP A 47 -16.56 9.53 18.23
C ASP A 47 -15.84 9.14 16.95
N PHE A 48 -15.58 10.15 16.11
CA PHE A 48 -14.74 10.04 14.91
C PHE A 48 -13.29 10.48 15.18
N SER A 49 -13.07 11.26 16.25
CA SER A 49 -11.81 11.98 16.50
C SER A 49 -10.65 11.07 16.88
N SER A 50 -10.95 9.91 17.46
CA SER A 50 -9.97 8.90 17.85
C SER A 50 -9.57 7.93 16.73
N LEU A 51 -10.29 7.93 15.60
CA LEU A 51 -10.11 6.93 14.53
C LEU A 51 -8.78 7.08 13.78
N ILE A 52 -8.34 8.32 13.55
CA ILE A 52 -7.09 8.62 12.85
C ILE A 52 -6.26 9.53 13.76
N SER A 53 -5.18 8.97 14.33
CA SER A 53 -4.20 9.74 15.09
C SER A 53 -2.98 10.04 14.21
N ASP A 54 -2.65 11.33 14.11
CA ASP A 54 -1.49 11.95 13.43
C ASP A 54 -0.49 10.95 12.81
N PRO A 55 -0.75 10.46 11.58
CA PRO A 55 0.07 9.40 11.00
C PRO A 55 1.44 9.94 10.63
N LYS A 56 2.46 9.50 11.37
CA LYS A 56 3.86 9.83 11.08
C LYS A 56 4.43 8.87 10.04
N PRO A 57 5.20 9.38 9.06
CA PRO A 57 5.85 8.52 8.09
C PRO A 57 6.94 7.67 8.77
N LEU A 58 7.00 6.39 8.40
CA LEU A 58 8.01 5.45 8.92
C LEU A 58 9.43 5.79 8.47
N ALA A 59 9.57 6.43 7.30
CA ALA A 59 10.83 6.91 6.73
C ALA A 59 10.57 8.13 5.85
N VAL A 60 11.60 8.97 5.68
CA VAL A 60 11.54 10.21 4.90
C VAL A 60 12.52 10.29 3.74
N SER A 61 13.44 9.33 3.63
CA SER A 61 14.46 9.27 2.58
C SER A 61 14.80 7.83 2.25
N TRP A 62 15.19 7.57 1.00
CA TRP A 62 15.59 6.27 0.49
C TRP A 62 16.90 6.40 -0.28
N SER A 63 17.71 5.35 -0.33
CA SER A 63 19.01 5.41 -1.02
C SER A 63 18.87 5.41 -2.54
N ASP A 64 17.91 4.63 -3.05
CA ASP A 64 17.59 4.51 -4.47
C ASP A 64 16.13 4.02 -4.65
N GLY A 65 15.70 3.86 -5.91
CA GLY A 65 14.37 3.34 -6.23
C GLY A 65 14.16 1.90 -5.79
N LEU A 66 15.22 1.09 -5.69
CA LEU A 66 15.12 -0.31 -5.27
C LEU A 66 14.83 -0.42 -3.78
N ASP A 67 15.50 0.39 -2.97
CA ASP A 67 15.25 0.53 -1.53
C ASP A 67 13.83 1.03 -1.24
N ALA A 68 13.36 2.00 -2.02
CA ALA A 68 11.99 2.49 -1.90
C ALA A 68 10.93 1.43 -2.26
N LEU A 69 11.12 0.68 -3.35
CA LEU A 69 10.20 -0.41 -3.72
C LEU A 69 10.20 -1.54 -2.69
N ARG A 70 11.37 -1.89 -2.13
CA ARG A 70 11.46 -2.88 -1.04
C ARG A 70 10.76 -2.40 0.23
N SER A 71 10.91 -1.11 0.56
CA SER A 71 10.20 -0.48 1.67
C SER A 71 8.68 -0.53 1.46
N ALA A 72 8.21 -0.24 0.24
CA ALA A 72 6.80 -0.33 -0.11
C ALA A 72 6.29 -1.78 -0.02
N LEU A 73 7.00 -2.75 -0.60
CA LEU A 73 6.60 -4.16 -0.51
C LEU A 73 6.52 -4.66 0.94
N LYS A 74 7.47 -4.23 1.79
CA LYS A 74 7.44 -4.57 3.21
C LYS A 74 6.18 -4.00 3.89
N LEU A 75 5.85 -2.75 3.61
CA LEU A 75 4.64 -2.12 4.13
C LEU A 75 3.38 -2.86 3.67
N GLU A 76 3.28 -3.20 2.39
CA GLU A 76 2.15 -3.99 1.86
C GLU A 76 1.99 -5.34 2.54
N VAL A 77 3.09 -6.05 2.79
CA VAL A 77 3.09 -7.32 3.52
C VAL A 77 2.60 -7.13 4.96
N ASP A 78 3.05 -6.07 5.63
CA ASP A 78 2.63 -5.76 7.00
C ASP A 78 1.14 -5.40 7.06
N VAL A 79 0.63 -4.57 6.14
CA VAL A 79 -0.80 -4.22 6.00
C VAL A 79 -1.63 -5.47 5.73
N THR A 80 -1.19 -6.33 4.81
CA THR A 80 -1.87 -7.59 4.48
C THR A 80 -1.97 -8.51 5.71
N LYS A 81 -0.91 -8.56 6.53
CA LYS A 81 -0.92 -9.31 7.79
C LYS A 81 -1.92 -8.72 8.77
N MET A 82 -2.02 -7.39 8.87
CA MET A 82 -3.03 -6.72 9.71
C MET A 82 -4.45 -7.07 9.27
N ILE A 83 -4.75 -7.01 7.96
CA ILE A 83 -6.06 -7.39 7.41
C ILE A 83 -6.39 -8.85 7.75
N ARG A 84 -5.45 -9.78 7.56
CA ARG A 84 -5.62 -11.19 7.91
C ARG A 84 -5.88 -11.41 9.40
N ASN A 85 -5.25 -10.62 10.26
CA ASN A 85 -5.51 -10.70 11.70
C ASN A 85 -6.93 -10.25 12.04
N ILE A 86 -7.44 -9.20 11.39
CA ILE A 86 -8.84 -8.74 11.57
C ILE A 86 -9.81 -9.85 11.14
N ILE A 87 -9.58 -10.46 9.97
CA ILE A 87 -10.37 -11.60 9.49
C ILE A 87 -10.36 -12.74 10.50
N ALA A 88 -9.18 -13.13 10.99
CA ALA A 88 -9.06 -14.21 11.97
C ALA A 88 -9.80 -13.92 13.29
N VAL A 89 -9.87 -12.66 13.72
CA VAL A 89 -10.68 -12.24 14.88
C VAL A 89 -12.18 -12.37 14.58
N CYS A 90 -12.62 -11.93 13.41
CA CYS A 90 -14.02 -12.05 12.97
C CYS A 90 -14.49 -13.52 12.89
N GLU A 91 -13.59 -14.45 12.58
CA GLU A 91 -13.91 -15.87 12.43
C GLU A 91 -13.82 -16.65 13.74
N ARG A 92 -13.02 -16.21 14.72
CA ARG A 92 -12.82 -16.91 16.00
C ARG A 92 -13.92 -16.68 17.04
N GLU A 93 -14.81 -15.71 16.86
CA GLU A 93 -15.82 -15.33 17.86
C GLU A 93 -17.26 -15.33 17.33
N ILE A 94 -17.84 -16.51 17.06
CA ILE A 94 -19.26 -16.59 16.67
C ILE A 94 -20.13 -17.21 17.79
N PRO A 95 -20.52 -16.45 18.83
CA PRO A 95 -21.85 -16.62 19.40
C PRO A 95 -22.88 -16.33 18.30
N GLU A 96 -24.03 -16.99 18.33
CA GLU A 96 -25.07 -16.89 17.30
C GLU A 96 -25.58 -15.45 17.08
N SER A 97 -25.36 -14.56 18.06
CA SER A 97 -25.66 -13.13 18.03
C SER A 97 -24.67 -12.25 17.25
N LYS A 98 -23.57 -12.79 16.69
CA LYS A 98 -22.54 -12.03 15.94
C LYS A 98 -22.35 -12.48 14.48
N ARG A 99 -23.34 -13.14 13.87
CA ARG A 99 -23.26 -13.60 12.46
C ARG A 99 -22.92 -12.49 11.45
N ASP A 100 -23.18 -11.24 11.80
CA ASP A 100 -22.86 -10.07 10.96
C ASP A 100 -21.35 -9.87 10.73
N GLN A 101 -20.48 -10.54 11.51
CA GLN A 101 -19.03 -10.53 11.30
C GLN A 101 -18.59 -11.37 10.09
N VAL A 102 -19.41 -12.32 9.64
CA VAL A 102 -19.14 -13.11 8.42
C VAL A 102 -19.11 -12.19 7.19
N HIS A 103 -19.98 -11.18 7.14
CA HIS A 103 -19.97 -10.20 6.06
C HIS A 103 -18.67 -9.36 6.05
N LEU A 104 -18.11 -9.04 7.21
CA LEU A 104 -16.84 -8.30 7.30
C LEU A 104 -15.65 -9.16 6.85
N SER A 105 -15.59 -10.42 7.28
CA SER A 105 -14.55 -11.35 6.79
C SER A 105 -14.61 -11.50 5.27
N ASN A 106 -15.81 -11.68 4.70
CA ASN A 106 -15.99 -11.79 3.25
C ASN A 106 -15.58 -10.51 2.51
N TYR A 107 -15.96 -9.33 3.01
CA TYR A 107 -15.59 -8.05 2.42
C TYR A 107 -14.07 -7.83 2.40
N LEU A 108 -13.40 -8.05 3.54
CA LEU A 108 -11.94 -7.92 3.63
C LEU A 108 -11.21 -8.98 2.81
N SER A 109 -11.75 -10.20 2.72
CA SER A 109 -11.12 -11.29 1.96
C SER A 109 -11.31 -11.13 0.45
N GLY A 110 -12.48 -10.68 0.02
CA GLY A 110 -12.82 -10.54 -1.40
C GLY A 110 -12.12 -9.35 -2.04
N ASP A 111 -12.28 -8.16 -1.45
CA ASP A 111 -11.82 -6.92 -2.06
C ASP A 111 -10.37 -6.63 -1.64
N PHE A 112 -10.14 -6.46 -0.34
CA PHE A 112 -8.84 -6.00 0.18
C PHE A 112 -7.73 -7.03 0.00
N LEU A 113 -7.91 -8.29 0.41
CA LEU A 113 -6.84 -9.28 0.27
C LEU A 113 -6.48 -9.55 -1.19
N THR A 114 -7.44 -9.49 -2.12
CA THR A 114 -7.16 -9.61 -3.56
C THR A 114 -6.26 -8.47 -4.02
N GLU A 115 -6.67 -7.21 -3.76
CA GLU A 115 -5.88 -6.02 -4.09
C GLU A 115 -4.47 -6.09 -3.47
N GLN A 116 -4.37 -6.50 -2.20
CA GLN A 116 -3.08 -6.67 -1.52
C GLN A 116 -2.15 -7.68 -2.20
N TYR A 117 -2.65 -8.85 -2.62
CA TYR A 117 -1.81 -9.87 -3.25
C TYR A 117 -1.37 -9.46 -4.66
N GLU A 118 -2.24 -8.78 -5.41
CA GLU A 118 -1.92 -8.22 -6.72
C GLU A 118 -0.85 -7.12 -6.60
N GLY A 119 -1.02 -6.18 -5.66
CA GLY A 119 -0.05 -5.11 -5.39
C GLY A 119 1.32 -5.65 -4.94
N GLN A 120 1.35 -6.62 -4.03
CA GLN A 120 2.60 -7.28 -3.63
C GLN A 120 3.30 -7.96 -4.81
N ARG A 121 2.54 -8.64 -5.68
CA ARG A 121 3.11 -9.32 -6.84
C ARG A 121 3.67 -8.31 -7.84
N ASP A 122 2.98 -7.19 -8.06
CA ASP A 122 3.44 -6.10 -8.92
C ASP A 122 4.75 -5.50 -8.40
N LEU A 123 4.79 -5.10 -7.12
CA LEU A 123 5.99 -4.57 -6.47
C LEU A 123 7.15 -5.56 -6.52
N ALA A 124 6.92 -6.85 -6.23
CA ALA A 124 7.95 -7.88 -6.34
C ALA A 124 8.50 -8.04 -7.77
N GLY A 125 7.63 -7.86 -8.78
CA GLY A 125 8.01 -7.82 -10.19
C GLY A 125 8.90 -6.63 -10.51
N LYS A 126 8.48 -5.42 -10.11
CA LYS A 126 9.23 -4.18 -10.27
C LYS A 126 10.60 -4.24 -9.58
N ILE A 127 10.67 -4.74 -8.35
CA ILE A 127 11.93 -4.98 -7.62
C ILE A 127 12.85 -5.90 -8.40
N SER A 128 12.33 -7.02 -8.89
CA SER A 128 13.12 -8.02 -9.63
C SER A 128 13.69 -7.46 -10.93
N THR A 129 12.90 -6.68 -11.67
CA THR A 129 13.31 -6.04 -12.91
C THR A 129 14.36 -4.96 -12.65
N LEU A 130 14.10 -4.04 -11.72
CA LEU A 130 15.03 -2.96 -11.39
C LEU A 130 16.36 -3.50 -10.82
N ALA A 131 16.32 -4.53 -9.97
CA ALA A 131 17.53 -5.15 -9.44
C ALA A 131 18.42 -5.70 -10.57
N LYS A 132 17.83 -6.38 -11.56
CA LYS A 132 18.59 -6.87 -12.73
C LYS A 132 19.17 -5.72 -13.55
N MET A 133 18.39 -4.66 -13.79
CA MET A 133 18.86 -3.48 -14.53
C MET A 133 20.00 -2.76 -13.81
N ASN A 134 19.89 -2.56 -12.50
CA ASN A 134 20.93 -1.92 -11.69
C ASN A 134 22.22 -2.76 -11.67
N ASN A 135 22.10 -4.09 -11.56
CA ASN A 135 23.28 -4.96 -11.58
C ASN A 135 24.04 -4.92 -12.92
N SER A 136 23.34 -4.76 -14.04
CA SER A 136 23.96 -4.71 -15.37
C SER A 136 24.38 -3.31 -15.80
N HIS A 137 23.67 -2.26 -15.36
CA HIS A 137 23.78 -0.91 -15.93
C HIS A 137 23.81 0.23 -14.90
N GLY A 138 23.83 -0.07 -13.59
CA GLY A 138 23.92 0.93 -12.51
C GLY A 138 22.84 2.01 -12.62
N SER A 139 23.25 3.28 -12.47
CA SER A 139 22.34 4.44 -12.51
C SER A 139 21.56 4.58 -13.82
N LEU A 140 22.11 4.11 -14.95
CA LEU A 140 21.38 4.12 -16.22
C LEU A 140 20.17 3.18 -16.18
N GLY A 141 20.32 2.04 -15.51
CA GLY A 141 19.21 1.09 -15.30
C GLY A 141 18.04 1.73 -14.56
N GLN A 142 18.34 2.43 -13.46
CA GLN A 142 17.33 3.16 -12.69
C GLN A 142 16.68 4.30 -13.47
N PHE A 143 17.46 5.08 -14.22
CA PHE A 143 16.92 6.15 -15.07
C PHE A 143 15.96 5.60 -16.14
N LEU A 144 16.35 4.53 -16.84
CA LEU A 144 15.48 3.90 -17.84
C LEU A 144 14.21 3.34 -17.23
N PHE A 145 14.32 2.69 -16.07
CA PHE A 145 13.17 2.17 -15.34
C PHE A 145 12.21 3.29 -14.91
N ASP A 146 12.74 4.41 -14.41
CA ASP A 146 11.95 5.60 -14.06
C ASP A 146 11.17 6.13 -15.27
N LYS A 147 11.81 6.22 -16.45
CA LYS A 147 11.11 6.63 -17.67
C LYS A 147 9.98 5.67 -18.03
N LYS A 148 10.22 4.36 -17.93
CA LYS A 148 9.16 3.38 -18.19
C LYS A 148 8.00 3.48 -17.20
N LEU A 149 8.27 3.69 -15.91
CA LEU A 149 7.24 3.94 -14.91
C LEU A 149 6.39 5.16 -15.25
N LEU A 150 7.03 6.27 -15.67
CA LEU A 150 6.34 7.51 -15.98
C LEU A 150 5.29 7.35 -17.09
N PHE A 151 5.59 6.51 -18.08
CA PHE A 151 4.73 6.22 -19.24
C PHE A 151 3.86 4.97 -19.08
N GLY A 152 3.87 4.31 -17.92
CA GLY A 152 3.03 3.13 -17.66
C GLY A 152 3.45 1.88 -18.43
N GLU A 153 4.74 1.72 -18.72
CA GLU A 153 5.30 0.57 -19.45
C GLU A 153 5.80 -0.55 -18.53
N VAL A 154 5.62 -0.43 -17.20
CA VAL A 154 6.06 -1.39 -16.18
C VAL A 154 5.03 -1.59 -15.08
#